data_AF-A0A4R1AP92-F1
#
_entry.id   AF-A0A4R1AP92-F1
#
_cell.length_a   1.000
_cell.length_b   1.000
_cell.length_c   1.000
_cell.angle_alpha   90.00
_cell.angle_beta   90.00
_cell.angle_gamma   90.00
#
_symmetry.space_group_name_H-M   'P 1'
#
loop_
_entity.id
_entity.type
_entity.pdbx_description
1 polymer ?
#
loop_
_entity_poly.entity_id
_entity_poly.type
_entity_poly.pdbx_seq_one_letter_code
_entity_poly.pdbx_strand_id
1 'polypeptide(L)'
;MTVKRLQIISWIVIIGCMLIGGLLAIYLIGKETGVYDYELLFPITIGTVGGFLIFLVISRLKKKRNGNVPDFDERSVSLIKKYLMISLYVILFGSGAALIIVYAMGIKYIETGLLMIYLFSLYIILGLGTLVVKRL
;
A
#
# COMPACT_ATOMS: atom_id res chain seq x y z
N MET A 1 0.98 17.14 -17.07
CA MET A 1 1.70 15.83 -17.15
C MET A 1 0.94 14.90 -18.07
N THR A 2 1.61 14.19 -18.98
CA THR A 2 0.93 13.19 -19.82
C THR A 2 0.61 11.94 -18.99
N VAL A 3 -0.53 11.29 -19.26
CA VAL A 3 -1.02 10.10 -18.53
C VAL A 3 0.05 9.01 -18.42
N LYS A 4 0.85 8.84 -19.48
CA LYS A 4 1.99 7.90 -19.50
C LYS A 4 3.09 8.24 -18.48
N ARG A 5 3.40 9.52 -18.26
CA ARG A 5 4.41 9.94 -17.27
C ARG A 5 3.91 9.68 -15.84
N LEU A 6 2.64 9.99 -15.55
CA LEU A 6 2.03 9.68 -14.26
C LEU A 6 2.05 8.18 -13.96
N GLN A 7 1.70 7.35 -14.94
CA GLN A 7 1.75 5.90 -14.80
C GLN A 7 3.15 5.39 -14.47
N ILE A 8 4.19 5.90 -15.15
CA ILE A 8 5.58 5.53 -14.87
C ILE A 8 5.99 5.94 -13.45
N ILE A 9 5.65 7.17 -13.03
CA ILE A 9 5.96 7.67 -11.69
C ILE A 9 5.28 6.79 -10.63
N SER A 10 3.99 6.45 -10.81
CA SER A 10 3.27 5.57 -9.89
C SER A 10 3.95 4.20 -9.76
N TRP A 11 4.42 3.62 -10.87
CA TRP A 11 5.14 2.34 -10.82
C TRP A 11 6.49 2.43 -10.11
N ILE A 12 7.25 3.50 -10.35
CA ILE A 12 8.52 3.74 -9.66
C ILE A 12 8.28 3.86 -8.15
N VAL A 13 7.24 4.61 -7.74
CA VAL A 13 6.88 4.77 -6.33
C VAL A 13 6.50 3.43 -5.70
N ILE A 14 5.63 2.64 -6.36
CA ILE A 14 5.20 1.34 -5.83
C ILE A 14 6.39 0.38 -5.67
N ILE A 15 7.23 0.27 -6.70
CA ILE A 15 8.41 -0.61 -6.67
C ILE A 15 9.41 -0.12 -5.61
N GLY A 16 9.64 1.19 -5.52
CA GLY A 16 10.50 1.79 -4.51
C GLY A 16 10.02 1.48 -3.09
N CYS A 17 8.73 1.65 -2.81
CA CYS A 17 8.14 1.31 -1.52
C CYS A 17 8.28 -0.18 -1.18
N MET A 18 8.06 -1.08 -2.15
CA MET A 18 8.22 -2.52 -1.94
C MET A 18 9.68 -2.89 -1.60
N LEU A 19 10.65 -2.33 -2.33
CA LEU A 19 12.08 -2.58 -2.08
C LEU A 19 12.53 -2.00 -0.74
N ILE A 20 12.13 -0.76 -0.42
CA ILE A 20 12.45 -0.12 0.87
C ILE A 20 11.84 -0.92 2.03
N GLY A 21 10.59 -1.36 1.90
CA GLY A 21 9.92 -2.20 2.90
C GLY A 21 10.63 -3.54 3.09
N GLY A 22 11.04 -4.20 2.00
CA GLY A 22 11.80 -5.45 2.07
C GLY A 22 13.18 -5.28 2.72
N LEU A 23 13.89 -4.19 2.40
CA LEU A 23 15.18 -3.86 3.02
C LEU A 23 15.04 -3.57 4.52
N LEU A 24 13.98 -2.84 4.91
CA LEU A 24 13.66 -2.60 6.32
C LEU A 24 13.38 -3.91 7.07
N ALA A 25 12.71 -4.87 6.43
CA ALA A 25 12.46 -6.18 7.03
C ALA A 25 13.77 -6.94 7.29
N ILE A 26 14.70 -6.97 6.33
CA ILE A 26 16.03 -7.59 6.52
C ILE A 26 16.78 -6.90 7.66
N TYR A 27 16.76 -5.57 7.69
CA TYR A 27 17.42 -4.81 8.75
C TYR A 27 16.85 -5.12 10.14
N LEU A 28 15.52 -5.19 10.27
CA LEU A 28 14.85 -5.51 11.53
C LEU A 28 15.17 -6.94 11.99
N ILE A 29 15.11 -7.92 11.07
CA ILE A 29 15.45 -9.32 11.38
C ILE A 29 16.91 -9.43 11.80
N GLY A 30 17.82 -8.83 11.03
CA GLY A 30 19.26 -8.87 11.32
C GLY A 30 19.65 -8.14 12.59
N LYS A 31 18.89 -7.13 13.01
CA LYS A 31 19.07 -6.46 14.31
C LYS A 31 18.74 -7.41 15.48
N GLU A 32 17.71 -8.23 15.37
CA GLU A 32 17.29 -9.17 16.41
C GLU A 32 18.18 -10.43 16.46
N THR A 33 18.60 -10.94 15.30
CA THR A 33 19.40 -12.18 15.22
C THR A 33 20.91 -11.95 15.22
N GLY A 34 21.36 -10.69 15.03
CA GLY A 34 22.77 -10.32 14.90
C GLY A 34 23.40 -10.71 13.55
N VAL A 35 22.63 -11.32 12.64
CA VAL A 35 23.09 -11.78 11.32
C VAL A 35 22.24 -11.13 10.24
N TYR A 36 22.87 -10.30 9.40
CA TYR A 36 22.23 -9.70 8.23
C TYR A 36 22.31 -10.68 7.07
N ASP A 37 21.25 -11.47 6.90
CA ASP A 37 21.13 -12.39 5.77
C ASP A 37 20.75 -11.62 4.49
N TYR A 38 21.78 -11.28 3.71
CA TYR A 38 21.62 -10.63 2.42
C TYR A 38 21.12 -11.57 1.33
N GLU A 39 21.06 -12.89 1.56
CA GLU A 39 20.47 -13.82 0.59
C GLU A 39 18.98 -13.51 0.38
N LEU A 40 18.31 -12.94 1.39
CA LEU A 40 16.92 -12.46 1.31
C LEU A 40 16.72 -11.29 0.33
N LEU A 41 17.77 -10.59 -0.10
CA LEU A 41 17.64 -9.56 -1.15
C LEU A 41 17.23 -10.16 -2.49
N PHE A 42 17.71 -11.35 -2.80
CA PHE A 42 17.43 -12.03 -4.06
C PHE A 42 15.93 -12.36 -4.22
N PRO A 43 15.25 -13.04 -3.28
CA PRO A 43 13.81 -13.28 -3.38
C PRO A 43 12.98 -11.99 -3.30
N ILE A 44 13.41 -10.96 -2.57
CA ILE A 44 12.69 -9.67 -2.53
C ILE A 44 12.73 -8.98 -3.90
N THR A 45 13.92 -8.89 -4.50
CA THR A 45 14.10 -8.24 -5.80
C THR A 45 13.40 -9.04 -6.91
N ILE A 46 13.56 -10.36 -6.93
CA ILE A 46 12.86 -11.24 -7.90
C ILE A 46 11.36 -11.21 -7.69
N GLY A 47 10.88 -11.22 -6.45
CA GLY A 47 9.45 -11.14 -6.16
C GLY A 47 8.84 -9.83 -6.66
N THR A 48 9.54 -8.71 -6.43
CA THR A 48 9.08 -7.37 -6.84
C THR A 48 9.11 -7.22 -8.36
N VAL A 49 10.23 -7.54 -9.01
CA VAL A 49 10.41 -7.43 -10.47
C VAL A 49 9.55 -8.47 -11.20
N GLY A 50 9.52 -9.70 -10.70
CA GLY A 50 8.72 -10.80 -11.24
C GLY A 50 7.22 -10.52 -11.14
N GLY A 51 6.74 -10.04 -10.00
CA GLY A 51 5.35 -9.62 -9.84
C GLY A 51 4.96 -8.52 -10.83
N PHE A 52 5.84 -7.55 -11.05
CA PHE A 52 5.65 -6.50 -12.04
C PHE A 52 5.60 -7.03 -13.49
N LEU A 53 6.51 -7.94 -13.84
CA LEU A 53 6.53 -8.58 -15.17
C LEU A 53 5.27 -9.41 -15.42
N ILE A 54 4.83 -10.19 -14.45
CA ILE A 54 3.59 -10.97 -14.53
C ILE A 54 2.40 -10.03 -14.75
N PHE A 55 2.32 -8.93 -13.99
CA PHE A 55 1.27 -7.93 -14.16
C PHE A 55 1.26 -7.35 -15.58
N LEU A 56 2.42 -7.01 -16.15
CA LEU A 56 2.53 -6.49 -17.52
C LEU A 56 2.05 -7.51 -18.57
N VAL A 57 2.41 -8.78 -18.41
CA VAL A 57 1.96 -9.85 -19.32
C VAL A 57 0.45 -10.02 -19.24
N ILE A 58 -0.12 -10.08 -18.03
CA ILE A 58 -1.57 -10.18 -17.82
C ILE A 58 -2.28 -8.96 -18.43
N SER A 59 -1.76 -7.75 -18.22
CA SER A 59 -2.33 -6.52 -18.78
C SER A 59 -2.37 -6.55 -20.31
N ARG A 60 -1.27 -7.00 -20.95
CA ARG A 60 -1.23 -7.16 -22.41
C ARG A 60 -2.19 -8.23 -22.92
N LEU A 61 -2.28 -9.37 -22.23
CA LEU A 61 -3.21 -10.44 -22.57
C LEU A 61 -4.67 -9.98 -22.47
N LYS A 62 -5.00 -9.24 -21.40
CA LYS A 62 -6.34 -8.68 -21.20
C LYS A 62 -6.69 -7.67 -22.28
N LYS A 63 -5.75 -6.78 -22.65
CA LYS A 63 -5.92 -5.83 -23.75
C LYS A 63 -6.10 -6.52 -25.11
N LYS A 64 -5.40 -7.64 -25.35
CA LYS A 64 -5.56 -8.46 -26.57
C LYS A 64 -6.93 -9.13 -26.64
N ARG A 65 -7.46 -9.61 -25.51
CA ARG A 65 -8.75 -10.32 -25.44
C ARG A 65 -9.98 -9.41 -25.43
N ASN A 66 -9.91 -8.27 -24.72
CA ASN A 66 -11.07 -7.41 -24.47
C ASN A 66 -11.05 -6.10 -25.28
N GLY A 67 -10.06 -5.88 -26.14
CA GLY A 67 -9.94 -4.64 -26.93
C GLY A 67 -9.56 -3.42 -26.08
N ASN A 68 -9.82 -2.21 -26.60
CA ASN A 68 -9.51 -0.94 -25.94
C ASN A 68 -10.71 -0.41 -25.12
N VAL A 69 -11.38 -1.30 -24.40
CA VAL A 69 -12.47 -0.92 -23.49
C VAL A 69 -11.83 -0.30 -22.25
N PRO A 70 -12.27 0.88 -21.80
CA PRO A 70 -11.74 1.50 -20.58
C PRO A 70 -11.95 0.56 -19.38
N ASP A 71 -10.88 0.33 -18.61
CA ASP A 71 -10.92 -0.56 -17.44
C ASP A 71 -11.81 -0.02 -16.30
N PHE A 72 -12.13 1.29 -16.32
CA PHE A 72 -12.93 1.97 -15.31
C PHE A 72 -13.87 2.98 -15.95
N ASP A 73 -15.12 2.99 -15.51
CA ASP A 73 -16.07 4.04 -15.81
C ASP A 73 -15.76 5.30 -14.98
N GLU A 74 -16.07 6.49 -15.52
CA GLU A 74 -15.87 7.78 -14.85
C GLU A 74 -16.60 7.81 -13.50
N ARG A 75 -17.76 7.15 -13.43
CA ARG A 75 -18.55 7.00 -12.20
C ARG A 75 -17.77 6.26 -11.11
N SER A 76 -17.17 5.11 -11.43
CA SER A 76 -16.38 4.31 -10.48
C SER A 76 -15.15 5.08 -9.99
N VAL A 77 -14.49 5.85 -10.87
CA VAL A 77 -13.35 6.70 -10.46
C VAL A 77 -13.81 7.77 -9.47
N SER A 78 -14.96 8.41 -9.72
CA SER A 78 -15.50 9.42 -8.81
C SER A 78 -15.86 8.85 -7.42
N LEU A 79 -16.40 7.62 -7.38
CA LEU A 79 -16.77 6.93 -6.15
C LEU A 79 -15.53 6.55 -5.33
N ILE A 80 -14.51 5.97 -5.97
CA ILE A 80 -13.24 5.64 -5.31
C ILE A 80 -12.59 6.91 -4.73
N LYS A 81 -12.58 8.01 -5.49
CA LYS A 81 -12.04 9.29 -5.01
C LYS A 81 -12.78 9.81 -3.78
N LYS A 82 -14.12 9.80 -3.79
CA LYS A 82 -14.94 10.21 -2.65
C LYS A 82 -14.71 9.31 -1.44
N TYR A 83 -14.69 7.99 -1.64
CA TYR A 83 -14.42 7.02 -0.59
C TYR A 83 -13.05 7.25 0.07
N LEU A 84 -11.99 7.38 -0.73
CA LEU A 84 -10.64 7.62 -0.20
C LEU A 84 -10.55 8.95 0.54
N MET A 85 -11.21 9.99 0.04
CA MET A 85 -11.26 11.29 0.71
C MET A 85 -11.95 11.19 2.08
N ILE A 86 -13.14 10.58 2.14
CA ILE A 86 -13.88 10.40 3.40
C ILE A 86 -13.09 9.53 4.37
N SER A 87 -12.55 8.40 3.89
CA SER A 87 -11.76 7.47 4.69
C SER A 87 -10.52 8.15 5.27
N LEU A 88 -9.85 8.99 4.49
CA LEU A 88 -8.70 9.77 4.96
C LEU A 88 -9.09 10.71 6.10
N TYR A 89 -10.20 11.44 5.98
CA TYR A 89 -10.68 12.29 7.08
C TYR A 89 -11.03 11.47 8.32
N VAL A 90 -11.77 10.37 8.16
CA VAL A 90 -12.15 9.49 9.28
C VAL A 90 -10.91 8.95 10.00
N ILE A 91 -9.91 8.49 9.25
CA ILE A 91 -8.67 7.96 9.84
C ILE A 91 -7.87 9.07 10.53
N LEU A 92 -7.77 10.26 9.93
CA LEU A 92 -6.98 11.35 10.49
C LEU A 92 -7.62 11.91 11.76
N PHE A 93 -8.93 12.13 11.76
CA PHE A 93 -9.67 12.53 12.95
C PHE A 93 -9.73 11.42 14.00
N GLY A 94 -9.98 10.17 13.60
CA GLY A 94 -10.04 9.04 14.52
C GLY A 94 -8.70 8.76 15.20
N SER A 95 -7.61 8.75 14.44
CA SER A 95 -6.25 8.58 14.99
C SER A 95 -5.84 9.75 15.88
N GLY A 96 -6.14 10.99 15.47
CA GLY A 96 -5.88 12.17 16.28
C GLY A 96 -6.65 12.15 17.60
N ALA A 97 -7.95 11.83 17.57
CA ALA A 97 -8.77 11.70 18.77
C ALA A 97 -8.26 10.58 19.69
N ALA A 98 -7.90 9.42 19.13
CA ALA A 98 -7.33 8.32 19.89
C ALA A 98 -6.03 8.73 20.60
N LEU A 99 -5.15 9.47 19.93
CA LEU A 99 -3.92 9.98 20.55
C LEU A 99 -4.19 10.97 21.68
N ILE A 100 -5.18 11.86 21.54
CA ILE A 100 -5.57 12.80 22.61
C ILE A 100 -6.08 12.04 23.84
N ILE A 101 -6.89 11.00 23.63
CA ILE A 101 -7.41 10.16 24.72
C ILE A 101 -6.25 9.45 25.44
N VAL A 102 -5.35 8.81 24.70
CA VAL A 102 -4.18 8.12 25.27
C VAL A 102 -3.29 9.09 26.05
N TYR A 103 -3.09 10.30 25.54
CA TYR A 103 -2.36 11.36 26.23
C TYR A 103 -3.06 11.79 27.52
N ALA A 104 -4.38 12.00 27.48
CA ALA A 104 -5.18 12.38 28.65
C ALA A 104 -5.18 11.29 29.75
N MET A 105 -5.03 10.02 29.37
CA MET A 105 -4.84 8.89 30.30
C MET A 105 -3.45 8.86 30.96
N GLY A 106 -2.56 9.80 30.62
CA GLY A 106 -1.22 9.89 31.19
C GLY A 106 -0.22 8.90 30.59
N ILE A 107 -0.58 8.22 29.51
CA ILE A 107 0.29 7.26 28.82
C ILE A 107 1.31 8.05 27.99
N LYS A 108 2.57 8.06 28.46
CA LYS A 108 3.67 8.79 27.82
C LYS A 108 4.38 8.01 26.72
N TYR A 109 4.30 6.68 26.77
CA TYR A 109 4.97 5.79 25.83
C TYR A 109 3.97 4.80 25.28
N ILE A 110 3.94 4.69 23.95
CA ILE A 110 3.13 3.71 23.25
C ILE A 110 4.08 2.65 22.71
N GLU A 111 3.79 1.38 23.00
CA GLU A 111 4.54 0.29 22.41
C GLU A 111 4.42 0.31 20.90
N THR A 112 5.56 0.25 20.21
CA THR A 112 5.63 0.27 18.75
C THR A 112 4.89 -0.92 18.13
N GLY A 113 4.83 -2.06 18.83
CA GLY A 113 4.05 -3.24 18.44
C GLY A 113 2.56 -2.95 18.29
N LEU A 114 1.95 -2.27 19.27
CA LEU A 114 0.53 -1.88 19.21
C LEU A 114 0.27 -0.89 18.08
N LEU A 115 1.20 0.04 17.87
CA LEU A 115 1.14 1.02 16.79
C LEU A 115 1.21 0.35 15.40
N MET A 116 2.07 -0.66 15.25
CA MET A 116 2.16 -1.47 14.02
C MET A 116 0.86 -2.21 13.74
N ILE A 117 0.27 -2.88 14.75
CA ILE A 117 -1.00 -3.60 14.58
C ILE A 117 -2.11 -2.64 14.16
N TYR A 118 -2.23 -1.49 14.84
CA TYR A 118 -3.20 -0.45 14.52
C TYR A 118 -3.07 0.03 13.06
N LEU A 119 -1.86 0.39 12.62
CA LEU A 119 -1.61 0.85 11.26
C LEU A 119 -1.87 -0.24 10.23
N PHE A 120 -1.48 -1.49 10.51
CA PHE A 120 -1.72 -2.61 9.60
C PHE A 120 -3.21 -2.89 9.41
N SER A 121 -3.98 -2.88 10.51
CA SER A 121 -5.45 -3.02 10.44
C SER A 121 -6.08 -1.90 9.62
N LEU A 122 -5.63 -0.65 9.78
CA LEU A 122 -6.11 0.46 8.96
C LEU A 122 -5.82 0.26 7.46
N TYR A 123 -4.63 -0.22 7.10
CA TYR A 123 -4.29 -0.50 5.71
C TYR A 123 -5.18 -1.60 5.12
N ILE A 124 -5.47 -2.67 5.86
CA ILE A 124 -6.37 -3.73 5.43
C ILE A 124 -7.78 -3.17 5.18
N ILE A 125 -8.33 -2.39 6.13
CA ILE A 125 -9.67 -1.81 6.03
C ILE A 125 -9.75 -0.88 4.81
N LEU A 126 -8.76 0.00 4.62
CA LEU A 126 -8.67 0.88 3.46
C LEU A 126 -8.61 0.10 2.14
N GLY A 127 -7.76 -0.93 2.07
CA GLY A 127 -7.60 -1.77 0.89
C GLY A 127 -8.89 -2.49 0.54
N LEU A 128 -9.51 -3.17 1.51
CA LEU A 128 -10.77 -3.89 1.33
C LEU A 128 -11.92 -2.96 0.92
N GLY A 129 -12.08 -1.82 1.60
CA GLY A 129 -13.15 -0.88 1.24
C GLY A 129 -12.96 -0.27 -0.14
N THR A 130 -11.72 -0.06 -0.59
CA THR A 130 -11.45 0.37 -1.98
C THR A 130 -11.88 -0.70 -2.99
N LEU A 131 -11.66 -1.99 -2.71
CA LEU A 131 -12.11 -3.09 -3.57
C LEU A 131 -13.63 -3.20 -3.63
N VAL A 132 -14.33 -2.93 -2.54
CA VAL A 132 -15.80 -2.90 -2.48
C VAL A 132 -16.33 -1.74 -3.32
N VAL A 133 -15.82 -0.53 -3.13
CA VAL A 133 -16.25 0.66 -3.88
C VAL A 133 -15.96 0.56 -5.36
N LYS A 134 -14.87 -0.11 -5.74
CA LYS A 134 -14.56 -0.39 -7.15
C LYS A 134 -15.63 -1.23 -7.87
N ARG A 135 -16.38 -2.06 -7.15
CA ARG A 135 -17.42 -2.93 -7.73
C ARG A 135 -18.82 -2.29 -7.76
N LEU A 136 -18.99 -1.10 -7.17
CA LEU A 136 -20.22 -0.32 -7.12
C LEU A 136 -20.30 0.68 -8.30
#